data_AF-A0A7Y5R4M9-F1
#
_entry.id   AF-A0A7Y5R4M9-F1
#
_cell.length_a   1.000
_cell.length_b   1.000
_cell.length_c   1.000
_cell.angle_alpha   90.00
_cell.angle_beta   90.00
_cell.angle_gamma   90.00
#
_symmetry.space_group_name_H-M   'P 1'
#
loop_
_entity.id
_entity.type
_entity.pdbx_description
1 polymer ?
#
loop_
_entity_poly.entity_id
_entity_poly.type
_entity_poly.pdbx_seq_one_letter_code
_entity_poly.pdbx_strand_id
1 'polypeptide(L)'
;MAVRLEFIDTSFSILIRQAPRAWIAPSIVTLKDKTPKLRKPGAGGPANYAERINLPSVFGYFFGDEKSNKNTGQGSCEYKKTWEVPYTKLTLRFLAQYLPETAHLTFTPDDNIPEQSAFPVRQALPWKEGPMPARYEAAVTALEEVLMLKRYSWRTIKAYKNCFRQFIRHYDEIKPSTITRRQIDEYLLYCIREKHITESYQNQIMSAIKLFFAEVVKQEHKVIGLFQPKRPQKIPQVLTEEEVVKLLSAIDNLKHRCILALIYSAGLRLGEVTNLRIGDIQPEGRRIFIRAAKGKKDRCSILSERVWGLLKEYMSIYQPVVWLFEGQTG
;
A
#
# COMPACT_ATOMS: atom_id res chain seq x y z
N MET A 1 -16.29 8.04 33.87
CA MET A 1 -15.87 7.12 34.94
C MET A 1 -15.14 5.96 34.32
N ALA A 2 -14.00 5.61 34.90
CA ALA A 2 -13.01 4.69 34.36
C ALA A 2 -13.41 3.22 34.55
N VAL A 3 -12.96 2.35 33.65
CA VAL A 3 -12.58 0.98 34.02
C VAL A 3 -11.23 0.65 33.37
N ARG A 4 -10.26 0.42 34.25
CA ARG A 4 -8.90 -0.06 34.01
C ARG A 4 -8.93 -1.57 34.21
N LEU A 5 -8.45 -2.36 33.25
CA LEU A 5 -8.18 -3.79 33.45
C LEU A 5 -6.82 -4.14 32.83
N GLU A 6 -5.88 -4.42 33.73
CA GLU A 6 -4.60 -5.12 33.50
C GLU A 6 -4.92 -6.64 33.48
N PHE A 7 -4.26 -7.54 32.74
CA PHE A 7 -2.87 -7.98 32.81
C PHE A 7 -2.54 -8.97 31.66
N ILE A 8 -1.24 -9.06 31.37
CA ILE A 8 -0.38 -10.20 30.97
C ILE A 8 -1.01 -11.36 30.18
N ASP A 9 -0.44 -11.58 29.00
CA ASP A 9 -0.56 -12.70 28.06
C ASP A 9 -1.87 -12.82 27.23
N THR A 10 -1.71 -12.48 25.94
CA THR A 10 -2.60 -12.74 24.79
C THR A 10 -4.11 -12.55 25.00
N SER A 11 -4.53 -11.30 25.17
CA SER A 11 -5.95 -10.90 25.15
C SER A 11 -6.15 -9.71 24.19
N PHE A 12 -7.20 -9.74 23.34
CA PHE A 12 -7.56 -8.65 22.42
C PHE A 12 -8.66 -7.75 23.02
N SER A 13 -8.68 -6.47 22.65
CA SER A 13 -9.64 -5.47 23.11
C SER A 13 -10.47 -4.91 21.96
N ILE A 14 -11.80 -4.84 22.14
CA ILE A 14 -12.73 -4.23 21.18
C ILE A 14 -13.28 -2.95 21.83
N LEU A 15 -13.14 -1.82 21.14
CA LEU A 15 -13.68 -0.52 21.53
C LEU A 15 -14.99 -0.27 20.81
N ILE A 16 -16.02 0.11 21.56
CA ILE A 16 -17.35 0.37 21.01
C ILE A 16 -17.65 1.86 21.09
N ARG A 17 -18.05 2.47 19.96
CA ARG A 17 -18.19 3.93 19.84
C ARG A 17 -19.64 4.37 19.57
N GLN A 18 -20.12 5.36 20.31
CA GLN A 18 -21.34 6.13 20.01
C GLN A 18 -20.98 7.39 19.18
N ALA A 19 -21.84 7.78 18.26
CA ALA A 19 -21.64 8.87 17.28
C ALA A 19 -21.45 10.27 17.94
N PRO A 20 -20.98 11.30 17.21
CA PRO A 20 -20.08 12.30 17.77
C PRO A 20 -20.81 13.54 18.31
N ARG A 21 -21.00 13.60 19.62
CA ARG A 21 -20.93 14.83 20.44
C ARG A 21 -20.87 14.40 21.90
N ALA A 22 -19.85 14.89 22.60
CA ALA A 22 -19.43 14.54 23.96
C ALA A 22 -18.52 13.30 24.08
N TRP A 23 -17.38 13.51 24.72
CA TRP A 23 -16.47 12.47 25.18
C TRP A 23 -17.16 11.67 26.28
N ILE A 24 -17.83 10.58 25.91
CA ILE A 24 -18.22 9.54 26.85
C ILE A 24 -17.15 8.45 26.77
N ALA A 25 -16.67 8.03 27.93
CA ALA A 25 -15.50 7.18 28.10
C ALA A 25 -15.54 5.90 27.21
N PRO A 26 -14.39 5.43 26.71
CA PRO A 26 -14.33 4.21 25.90
C PRO A 26 -14.79 2.99 26.72
N SER A 27 -15.79 2.28 26.22
CA SER A 27 -16.26 1.00 26.77
C SER A 27 -15.49 -0.14 26.12
N ILE A 28 -14.73 -0.89 26.92
CA ILE A 28 -13.88 -2.01 26.48
C ILE A 28 -14.65 -3.32 26.65
N VAL A 29 -14.55 -4.24 25.68
CA VAL A 29 -14.93 -5.65 25.84
C VAL A 29 -13.66 -6.46 26.05
N THR A 30 -13.60 -7.23 27.13
CA THR A 30 -12.41 -8.03 27.47
C THR A 30 -12.72 -9.50 27.20
N LEU A 31 -11.90 -10.16 26.38
CA LEU A 31 -12.03 -11.59 26.12
C LEU A 31 -11.28 -12.38 27.20
N LYS A 32 -11.95 -13.25 27.98
CA LYS A 32 -11.25 -14.18 28.90
C LYS A 32 -10.98 -15.52 28.24
N ASP A 33 -9.80 -16.05 28.50
CA ASP A 33 -9.30 -17.29 27.94
C ASP A 33 -10.09 -18.50 28.49
N LYS A 34 -11.05 -18.97 27.71
CA LYS A 34 -11.53 -20.34 27.76
C LYS A 34 -11.57 -20.84 26.33
N THR A 35 -10.62 -21.71 26.00
CA THR A 35 -10.60 -22.43 24.73
C THR A 35 -11.88 -23.27 24.60
N PRO A 36 -12.80 -22.96 23.67
CA PRO A 36 -13.90 -23.86 23.37
C PRO A 36 -13.30 -25.04 22.61
N LYS A 37 -13.42 -26.25 23.16
CA LYS A 37 -13.04 -27.50 22.46
C LYS A 37 -14.02 -27.75 21.30
N LEU A 38 -13.77 -27.11 20.15
CA LEU A 38 -14.32 -27.53 18.86
C LEU A 38 -13.20 -28.20 18.06
N ARG A 39 -13.51 -29.39 17.49
CA ARG A 39 -12.58 -30.34 16.86
C ARG A 39 -11.58 -29.64 15.91
N LYS A 40 -10.28 -29.84 16.17
CA LYS A 40 -9.17 -29.50 15.24
C LYS A 40 -9.36 -30.22 13.89
N PRO A 41 -9.10 -29.54 12.77
CA PRO A 41 -7.80 -29.74 12.13
C PRO A 41 -7.16 -28.44 11.57
N GLY A 42 -5.82 -28.38 11.64
CA GLY A 42 -4.97 -27.46 10.87
C GLY A 42 -4.46 -26.23 11.63
N ALA A 43 -3.15 -26.22 11.89
CA ALA A 43 -2.42 -25.25 12.71
C ALA A 43 -2.55 -23.79 12.24
N GLY A 44 -2.87 -22.90 13.18
CA GLY A 44 -2.83 -21.45 13.03
C GLY A 44 -3.17 -20.79 14.38
N GLY A 45 -2.30 -19.90 14.87
CA GLY A 45 -2.46 -19.22 16.16
C GLY A 45 -3.65 -18.24 16.20
N PRO A 46 -3.93 -17.61 17.37
CA PRO A 46 -5.14 -16.82 17.61
C PRO A 46 -5.32 -15.60 16.69
N ALA A 47 -4.24 -15.09 16.08
CA ALA A 47 -4.30 -14.02 15.07
C ALA A 47 -5.07 -14.41 13.80
N ASN A 48 -5.06 -15.70 13.41
CA ASN A 48 -5.78 -16.20 12.24
C ASN A 48 -7.29 -16.38 12.48
N TYR A 49 -7.78 -16.23 13.71
CA TYR A 49 -9.19 -16.46 14.04
C TYR A 49 -10.08 -15.27 13.60
N ALA A 50 -9.61 -14.03 13.82
CA ALA A 50 -10.35 -12.82 13.41
C ALA A 50 -10.36 -12.60 11.89
N GLU A 51 -9.29 -12.99 11.20
CA GLU A 51 -9.23 -12.99 9.72
C GLU A 51 -10.18 -14.02 9.10
N ARG A 52 -10.40 -15.17 9.76
CA ARG A 52 -11.35 -16.21 9.31
C ARG A 52 -12.82 -15.87 9.56
N ILE A 53 -13.14 -15.04 10.55
CA ILE A 53 -14.53 -14.66 10.88
C ILE A 53 -15.01 -13.45 10.03
N ASN A 54 -14.12 -12.83 9.24
CA ASN A 54 -14.47 -11.69 8.38
C ASN A 54 -15.12 -10.51 9.15
N LEU A 55 -14.73 -10.32 10.42
CA LEU A 55 -15.08 -9.14 11.22
C LEU A 55 -14.86 -7.79 10.50
N PRO A 56 -13.81 -7.61 9.64
CA PRO A 56 -13.60 -6.36 8.91
C PRO A 56 -14.71 -6.04 7.90
N SER A 57 -15.38 -7.06 7.34
CA SER A 57 -16.37 -6.82 6.28
C SER A 57 -17.74 -6.42 6.81
N VAL A 58 -18.05 -6.73 8.07
CA VAL A 58 -19.40 -6.56 8.60
C VAL A 58 -19.55 -5.30 9.44
N PHE A 59 -18.57 -4.92 10.28
CA PHE A 59 -18.79 -3.80 11.21
C PHE A 59 -17.61 -2.90 11.61
N GLY A 60 -16.34 -3.11 11.23
CA GLY A 60 -15.25 -2.36 11.88
C GLY A 60 -14.01 -2.03 11.05
N TYR A 61 -13.46 -0.84 11.32
CA TYR A 61 -12.18 -0.35 10.81
C TYR A 61 -11.03 -0.92 11.66
N PHE A 62 -9.96 -1.37 11.02
CA PHE A 62 -8.69 -1.68 11.67
C PHE A 62 -7.95 -0.36 11.93
N PHE A 63 -7.62 -0.07 13.19
CA PHE A 63 -6.68 0.99 13.53
C PHE A 63 -5.47 0.38 14.23
N GLY A 64 -4.29 0.86 13.84
CA GLY A 64 -3.01 0.41 14.34
C GLY A 64 -2.80 0.69 15.82
N ASP A 65 -1.68 0.16 16.31
CA ASP A 65 -1.36 -0.01 17.72
C ASP A 65 -1.53 1.24 18.59
N GLU A 66 -2.19 1.09 19.74
CA GLU A 66 -2.37 2.17 20.71
C GLU A 66 -1.14 2.26 21.64
N LYS A 67 -0.45 3.42 21.65
CA LYS A 67 0.65 3.69 22.60
C LYS A 67 0.08 3.97 24.00
N SER A 68 0.24 3.03 24.93
CA SER A 68 0.00 3.26 26.36
C SER A 68 1.07 4.19 26.94
N ASN A 69 0.75 5.45 27.24
CA ASN A 69 1.63 6.34 27.99
C ASN A 69 1.66 5.93 29.48
N LYS A 70 2.67 5.17 29.91
CA LYS A 70 2.90 4.87 31.33
C LYS A 70 3.67 6.03 31.96
N ASN A 71 2.96 6.87 32.71
CA ASN A 71 3.56 7.93 33.52
C ASN A 71 4.13 7.33 34.82
N THR A 72 5.20 6.54 34.72
CA THR A 72 6.07 6.12 35.83
C THR A 72 7.39 5.71 35.22
N GLY A 73 8.50 6.29 35.70
CA GLY A 73 9.85 5.99 35.22
C GLY A 73 10.11 4.47 35.18
N GLN A 74 10.71 4.02 34.08
CA GLN A 74 11.00 2.64 33.69
C GLN A 74 9.79 1.84 33.15
N GLY A 75 9.80 1.56 31.84
CA GLY A 75 8.91 0.55 31.24
C GLY A 75 8.78 0.64 29.72
N SER A 76 9.01 -0.49 29.04
CA SER A 76 8.85 -0.70 27.60
C SER A 76 7.48 -0.31 27.06
N CYS A 77 7.45 0.32 25.87
CA CYS A 77 6.24 0.55 25.08
C CYS A 77 5.67 -0.80 24.59
N GLU A 78 4.48 -1.17 25.05
CA GLU A 78 3.78 -2.39 24.64
C GLU A 78 2.66 -2.00 23.66
N TYR A 79 2.74 -2.51 22.42
CA TYR A 79 1.78 -2.23 21.35
C TYR A 79 0.57 -3.15 21.48
N LYS A 80 -0.65 -2.61 21.63
CA LYS A 80 -1.90 -3.39 21.67
C LYS A 80 -2.75 -3.12 20.43
N LYS A 81 -3.18 -4.21 19.77
CA LYS A 81 -4.13 -4.19 18.65
C LYS A 81 -5.56 -4.02 19.16
N THR A 82 -6.24 -2.95 18.76
CA THR A 82 -7.62 -2.64 19.11
C THR A 82 -8.51 -2.57 17.86
N TRP A 83 -9.76 -3.01 18.00
CA TRP A 83 -10.77 -2.96 16.94
C TRP A 83 -11.89 -1.99 17.34
N GLU A 84 -12.27 -1.06 16.46
CA GLU A 84 -13.42 -0.17 16.67
C GLU A 84 -14.66 -0.69 15.95
N VAL A 85 -15.78 -0.79 16.67
CA VAL A 85 -17.06 -1.30 16.14
C VAL A 85 -18.20 -0.35 16.57
N PRO A 86 -19.20 -0.06 15.71
CA PRO A 86 -20.28 0.86 16.03
C PRO A 86 -21.17 0.32 17.15
N TYR A 87 -21.62 1.20 18.04
CA TYR A 87 -22.57 0.85 19.09
C TYR A 87 -23.99 0.69 18.52
N THR A 88 -24.34 -0.53 18.06
CA THR A 88 -25.67 -0.85 17.53
C THR A 88 -26.22 -2.14 18.11
N LYS A 89 -27.56 -2.32 18.13
CA LYS A 89 -28.19 -3.58 18.57
C LYS A 89 -27.68 -4.78 17.77
N LEU A 90 -27.43 -4.58 16.47
CA LEU A 90 -26.91 -5.61 15.57
C LEU A 90 -25.49 -6.03 15.99
N THR A 91 -24.62 -5.07 16.29
CA THR A 91 -23.27 -5.35 16.78
C THR A 91 -23.29 -6.13 18.10
N LEU A 92 -24.13 -5.74 19.05
CA LEU A 92 -24.25 -6.45 20.34
C LEU A 92 -24.80 -7.86 20.17
N ARG A 93 -25.81 -8.06 19.31
CA ARG A 93 -26.32 -9.40 18.97
C ARG A 93 -25.25 -10.25 18.30
N PHE A 94 -24.47 -9.66 17.38
CA PHE A 94 -23.38 -10.36 16.70
C PHE A 94 -22.29 -10.79 17.69
N LEU A 95 -21.87 -9.89 18.59
CA LEU A 95 -20.91 -10.22 19.64
C LEU A 95 -21.46 -11.33 20.57
N ALA A 96 -22.73 -11.26 20.96
CA ALA A 96 -23.36 -12.28 21.79
C ALA A 96 -23.50 -13.64 21.07
N GLN A 97 -23.77 -13.64 19.76
CA GLN A 97 -23.94 -14.87 18.98
C GLN A 97 -22.62 -15.57 18.68
N TYR A 98 -21.59 -14.81 18.30
CA TYR A 98 -20.32 -15.37 17.82
C TYR A 98 -19.21 -15.41 18.87
N LEU A 99 -19.35 -14.67 19.98
CA LEU A 99 -18.39 -14.64 21.10
C LEU A 99 -19.07 -14.84 22.48
N PRO A 100 -19.97 -15.84 22.65
CA PRO A 100 -20.78 -15.98 23.87
C PRO A 100 -19.96 -16.32 25.13
N GLU A 101 -18.88 -17.09 25.01
CA GLU A 101 -18.09 -17.56 26.16
C GLU A 101 -16.83 -16.73 26.42
N THR A 102 -16.40 -15.96 25.43
CA THR A 102 -15.14 -15.22 25.51
C THR A 102 -15.38 -13.76 25.84
N ALA A 103 -16.43 -13.12 25.33
CA ALA A 103 -16.61 -11.67 25.48
C ALA A 103 -17.41 -11.30 26.74
N HIS A 104 -16.76 -10.67 27.71
CA HIS A 104 -17.45 -9.98 28.79
C HIS A 104 -17.61 -8.50 28.43
N LEU A 105 -18.85 -8.05 28.25
CA LEU A 105 -19.16 -6.62 28.16
C LEU A 105 -18.90 -5.99 29.53
N THR A 106 -18.00 -5.01 29.59
CA THR A 106 -17.67 -4.31 30.84
C THR A 106 -18.69 -3.20 31.18
N PHE A 107 -19.75 -3.08 30.39
CA PHE A 107 -20.81 -2.08 30.55
C PHE A 107 -22.18 -2.71 30.30
N THR A 108 -23.21 -2.14 30.92
CA THR A 108 -24.61 -2.45 30.64
C THR A 108 -25.07 -1.62 29.44
N PRO A 109 -25.55 -2.24 28.35
CA PRO A 109 -26.05 -1.50 27.20
C PRO A 109 -27.26 -0.63 27.58
N ASP A 110 -27.26 0.66 27.21
CA ASP A 110 -28.43 1.55 27.32
C ASP A 110 -29.65 0.97 26.60
N ASP A 111 -30.87 1.31 27.04
CA ASP A 111 -32.11 0.84 26.40
C ASP A 111 -32.34 1.44 24.99
N ASN A 112 -31.77 2.62 24.71
CA ASN A 112 -32.00 3.38 23.48
C ASN A 112 -30.86 3.22 22.44
N ILE A 113 -30.55 1.98 22.07
CA ILE A 113 -29.52 1.67 21.07
C ILE A 113 -30.13 1.66 19.67
N PRO A 114 -29.50 2.33 18.68
CA PRO A 114 -29.95 2.24 17.30
C PRO A 114 -29.84 0.80 16.76
N GLU A 115 -30.84 0.39 15.98
CA GLU A 115 -30.91 -0.95 15.39
C GLU A 115 -29.79 -1.18 14.35
N GLN A 116 -29.43 -0.12 13.60
CA GLN A 116 -28.38 -0.09 12.58
C GLN A 116 -27.58 1.21 12.69
N SER A 117 -26.34 1.22 12.21
CA SER A 117 -25.53 2.45 12.18
C SER A 117 -26.13 3.43 11.18
N ALA A 118 -26.27 4.71 11.56
CA ALA A 118 -26.69 5.78 10.65
C ALA A 118 -25.68 6.04 9.51
N PHE A 119 -24.53 5.37 9.53
CA PHE A 119 -23.48 5.49 8.52
C PHE A 119 -23.61 4.39 7.48
N PRO A 120 -23.44 4.73 6.18
CA PRO A 120 -23.38 3.71 5.15
C PRO A 120 -22.18 2.80 5.44
N VAL A 121 -22.44 1.49 5.58
CA VAL A 121 -21.38 0.48 5.57
C VAL A 121 -20.58 0.74 4.30
N ARG A 122 -19.28 1.06 4.43
CA ARG A 122 -18.40 1.08 3.26
C ARG A 122 -18.46 -0.33 2.69
N GLN A 123 -19.19 -0.51 1.59
CA GLN A 123 -19.16 -1.76 0.86
C GLN A 123 -17.70 -2.04 0.57
N ALA A 124 -17.16 -3.11 1.13
CA ALA A 124 -15.85 -3.59 0.74
C ALA A 124 -15.93 -3.73 -0.78
N LEU A 125 -15.11 -2.96 -1.50
CA LEU A 125 -15.01 -3.12 -2.95
C LEU A 125 -14.80 -4.62 -3.17
N PRO A 126 -15.61 -5.26 -4.04
CA PRO A 126 -15.46 -6.69 -4.28
C PRO A 126 -13.99 -6.95 -4.56
N TRP A 127 -13.42 -7.94 -3.86
CA TRP A 127 -12.04 -8.36 -4.09
C TRP A 127 -11.86 -8.46 -5.60
N LYS A 128 -11.08 -7.54 -6.18
CA LYS A 128 -10.81 -7.61 -7.61
C LYS A 128 -10.06 -8.91 -7.79
N GLU A 129 -10.74 -9.91 -8.35
CA GLU A 129 -10.06 -11.11 -8.83
C GLU A 129 -8.81 -10.64 -9.58
N GLY A 130 -7.66 -11.20 -9.20
CA GLY A 130 -6.42 -10.90 -9.91
C GLY A 130 -6.65 -11.06 -11.41
N PRO A 131 -5.91 -10.33 -12.28
CA PRO A 131 -6.14 -10.40 -13.71
C PRO A 131 -6.21 -11.87 -14.14
N MET A 132 -7.36 -12.28 -14.67
CA MET A 132 -7.64 -13.67 -15.05
C MET A 132 -6.44 -14.25 -15.81
N PRO A 133 -5.94 -15.43 -15.41
CA PRO A 133 -4.73 -16.00 -16.00
C PRO A 133 -4.92 -16.19 -17.50
N ALA A 134 -3.91 -15.85 -18.30
CA ALA A 134 -3.95 -16.16 -19.73
C ALA A 134 -3.80 -17.67 -19.92
N ARG A 135 -4.35 -18.24 -20.99
CA ARG A 135 -4.19 -19.67 -21.29
C ARG A 135 -2.72 -20.09 -21.37
N TYR A 136 -1.85 -19.16 -21.82
CA TYR A 136 -0.40 -19.34 -21.87
C TYR A 136 0.35 -18.55 -20.79
N GLU A 137 -0.06 -18.62 -19.52
CA GLU A 137 0.64 -17.94 -18.41
C GLU A 137 2.10 -18.44 -18.24
N ALA A 138 2.43 -19.65 -18.70
CA ALA A 138 3.80 -20.15 -18.76
C ALA A 138 4.74 -19.23 -19.58
N ALA A 139 4.25 -18.66 -20.69
CA ALA A 139 5.03 -17.72 -21.49
C ALA A 139 5.25 -16.38 -20.76
N VAL A 140 4.28 -15.95 -19.96
CA VAL A 140 4.39 -14.75 -19.11
C VAL A 140 5.44 -14.97 -18.01
N THR A 141 5.47 -16.17 -17.43
CA THR A 141 6.45 -16.56 -16.41
C THR A 141 7.87 -16.63 -16.99
N ALA A 142 8.04 -17.23 -18.16
CA ALA A 142 9.33 -17.26 -18.86
C ALA A 142 9.86 -15.85 -19.19
N LEU A 143 8.98 -14.91 -19.57
CA LEU A 143 9.37 -13.51 -19.76
C LEU A 143 9.83 -12.85 -18.44
N GLU A 144 9.12 -13.11 -17.35
CA GLU A 144 9.48 -12.62 -16.01
C GLU A 144 10.85 -13.13 -15.58
N GLU A 145 11.16 -14.41 -15.78
CA GLU A 145 12.47 -15.00 -15.50
C GLU A 145 13.59 -14.30 -16.29
N VAL A 146 13.40 -14.09 -17.59
CA VAL A 146 14.37 -13.38 -18.43
C VAL A 146 14.57 -11.94 -17.95
N LEU A 147 13.49 -11.25 -17.57
CA LEU A 147 13.59 -9.89 -17.03
C LEU A 147 14.34 -9.85 -15.69
N MET A 148 14.14 -10.86 -14.83
CA MET A 148 14.88 -11.01 -13.58
C MET A 148 16.37 -11.27 -13.83
N LEU A 149 16.71 -12.16 -14.77
CA LEU A 149 18.09 -12.47 -15.17
C LEU A 149 18.82 -11.23 -15.69
N LYS A 150 18.13 -10.40 -16.49
CA LYS A 150 18.66 -9.11 -16.96
C LYS A 150 18.64 -7.99 -15.91
N ARG A 151 18.23 -8.29 -14.66
CA ARG A 151 18.22 -7.37 -13.51
C ARG A 151 17.37 -6.11 -13.74
N TYR A 152 16.25 -6.23 -14.45
CA TYR A 152 15.27 -5.16 -14.54
C TYR A 152 14.66 -4.83 -13.17
N SER A 153 14.20 -3.59 -12.99
CA SER A 153 13.51 -3.21 -11.75
C SER A 153 12.18 -3.94 -11.64
N TRP A 154 11.73 -4.25 -10.41
CA TRP A 154 10.43 -4.90 -10.18
C TRP A 154 9.26 -4.12 -10.81
N ARG A 155 9.33 -2.77 -10.81
CA ARG A 155 8.32 -1.93 -11.48
C ARG A 155 8.29 -2.17 -12.99
N THR A 156 9.46 -2.31 -13.62
CA THR A 156 9.58 -2.63 -15.04
C THR A 156 9.10 -4.05 -15.33
N ILE A 157 9.48 -5.01 -14.48
CA ILE A 157 9.01 -6.41 -14.58
C ILE A 157 7.48 -6.45 -14.55
N LYS A 158 6.88 -5.83 -13.54
CA LYS A 158 5.41 -5.75 -13.39
C LYS A 158 4.74 -5.09 -14.59
N ALA A 159 5.27 -3.97 -15.08
CA ALA A 159 4.73 -3.28 -16.24
C ALA A 159 4.79 -4.14 -17.51
N TYR A 160 5.95 -4.74 -17.81
CA TYR A 160 6.14 -5.55 -19.02
C TYR A 160 5.33 -6.84 -18.96
N LYS A 161 5.31 -7.51 -17.79
CA LYS A 161 4.47 -8.68 -17.51
C LYS A 161 2.99 -8.38 -17.76
N ASN A 162 2.49 -7.24 -17.27
CA ASN A 162 1.10 -6.86 -17.48
C ASN A 162 0.79 -6.50 -18.94
N CYS A 163 1.68 -5.79 -19.63
CA CYS A 163 1.51 -5.48 -21.06
C CYS A 163 1.51 -6.75 -21.90
N PHE A 164 2.45 -7.66 -21.64
CA PHE A 164 2.58 -8.92 -22.37
C PHE A 164 1.42 -9.87 -22.09
N ARG A 165 0.95 -9.94 -20.84
CA ARG A 165 -0.25 -10.72 -20.50
C ARG A 165 -1.48 -10.23 -21.27
N GLN A 166 -1.68 -8.92 -21.39
CA GLN A 166 -2.78 -8.37 -22.17
C GLN A 166 -2.67 -8.74 -23.66
N PHE A 167 -1.46 -8.77 -24.20
CA PHE A 167 -1.19 -9.19 -25.57
C PHE A 167 -1.52 -10.68 -25.80
N ILE A 168 -1.04 -11.57 -24.93
CA ILE A 168 -1.36 -13.01 -25.03
C ILE A 168 -2.86 -13.24 -24.90
N ARG A 169 -3.54 -12.54 -23.98
CA ARG A 169 -4.98 -12.68 -23.79
C ARG A 169 -5.80 -12.28 -25.01
N HIS A 170 -5.29 -11.39 -25.86
CA HIS A 170 -5.96 -11.04 -27.11
C HIS A 170 -5.90 -12.19 -28.13
N TYR A 171 -4.86 -13.01 -28.06
CA TYR A 171 -4.65 -14.19 -28.92
C TYR A 171 -4.66 -15.49 -28.10
N ASP A 172 -5.64 -15.65 -27.21
CA ASP A 172 -5.64 -16.73 -26.20
C ASP A 172 -5.67 -18.15 -26.81
N GLU A 173 -6.20 -18.28 -28.03
CA GLU A 173 -6.23 -19.55 -28.78
C GLU A 173 -4.91 -19.86 -29.51
N ILE A 174 -4.05 -18.85 -29.71
CA ILE A 174 -2.85 -18.98 -30.54
C ILE A 174 -1.62 -19.12 -29.64
N LYS A 175 -0.78 -20.11 -29.94
CA LYS A 175 0.48 -20.28 -29.22
C LYS A 175 1.35 -19.02 -29.36
N PRO A 176 1.90 -18.45 -28.27
CA PRO A 176 2.65 -17.19 -28.33
C PRO A 176 3.84 -17.21 -29.31
N SER A 177 4.47 -18.37 -29.52
CA SER A 177 5.58 -18.54 -30.45
C SER A 177 5.17 -18.51 -31.93
N THR A 178 3.91 -18.82 -32.26
CA THR A 178 3.42 -18.87 -33.65
C THR A 178 2.85 -17.54 -34.10
N ILE A 179 2.63 -16.58 -33.18
CA ILE A 179 2.12 -15.26 -33.53
C ILE A 179 3.03 -14.61 -34.58
N THR A 180 2.41 -14.08 -35.63
CA THR A 180 3.08 -13.48 -36.78
C THR A 180 3.28 -11.98 -36.58
N ARG A 181 4.15 -11.36 -37.39
CA ARG A 181 4.34 -9.92 -37.34
C ARG A 181 3.05 -9.15 -37.64
N ARG A 182 2.30 -9.59 -38.66
CA ARG A 182 1.02 -8.97 -39.01
C ARG A 182 0.05 -8.91 -37.81
N GLN A 183 -0.03 -9.98 -37.03
CA GLN A 183 -0.85 -10.02 -35.81
C GLN A 183 -0.33 -9.06 -34.73
N ILE A 184 0.98 -8.91 -34.58
CA ILE A 184 1.54 -7.90 -33.65
C ILE A 184 1.09 -6.49 -34.07
N ASP A 185 1.17 -6.16 -35.35
CA ASP A 185 0.77 -4.85 -35.86
C ASP A 185 -0.76 -4.63 -35.74
N GLU A 186 -1.56 -5.66 -36.03
CA GLU A 186 -3.02 -5.66 -35.84
C GLU A 186 -3.42 -5.42 -34.37
N TYR A 187 -2.74 -6.07 -33.42
CA TYR A 187 -2.98 -5.85 -32.00
C TYR A 187 -2.63 -4.42 -31.56
N LEU A 188 -1.51 -3.88 -32.04
CA LEU A 188 -1.12 -2.50 -31.74
C LEU A 188 -2.15 -1.52 -32.31
N LEU A 189 -2.62 -1.74 -33.54
CA LEU A 189 -3.70 -0.94 -34.15
C LEU A 189 -5.01 -1.03 -33.36
N TYR A 190 -5.39 -2.22 -32.92
CA TYR A 190 -6.54 -2.42 -32.03
C TYR A 190 -6.39 -1.60 -30.74
N CYS A 191 -5.22 -1.64 -30.09
CA CYS A 191 -5.00 -0.86 -28.88
C CYS A 191 -5.08 0.65 -29.12
N ILE A 192 -4.61 1.14 -30.27
CA ILE A 192 -4.66 2.56 -30.62
C ILE A 192 -6.09 2.99 -30.92
N ARG A 193 -6.83 2.21 -31.71
CA ARG A 193 -8.18 2.56 -32.18
C ARG A 193 -9.26 2.37 -31.12
N GLU A 194 -9.25 1.23 -30.43
CA GLU A 194 -10.33 0.86 -29.51
C GLU A 194 -10.05 1.25 -28.06
N LYS A 195 -8.77 1.20 -27.64
CA LYS A 195 -8.37 1.50 -26.25
C LYS A 195 -7.76 2.88 -26.07
N HIS A 196 -7.58 3.64 -27.15
CA HIS A 196 -7.01 4.98 -27.15
C HIS A 196 -5.72 5.10 -26.31
N ILE A 197 -4.81 4.16 -26.51
CA ILE A 197 -3.57 4.13 -25.71
C ILE A 197 -2.63 5.30 -26.04
N THR A 198 -1.88 5.74 -25.04
CA THR A 198 -0.81 6.73 -25.23
C THR A 198 0.42 6.13 -25.91
N GLU A 199 1.23 6.96 -26.57
CA GLU A 199 2.47 6.54 -27.21
C GLU A 199 3.47 5.96 -26.20
N SER A 200 3.45 6.45 -24.96
CA SER A 200 4.27 5.89 -23.88
C SER A 200 3.83 4.47 -23.51
N TYR A 201 2.53 4.20 -23.50
CA TYR A 201 2.01 2.86 -23.22
C TYR A 201 2.25 1.91 -24.40
N GLN A 202 2.07 2.38 -25.65
CA GLN A 202 2.44 1.64 -26.86
C GLN A 202 3.91 1.21 -26.82
N ASN A 203 4.82 2.12 -26.47
CA ASN A 203 6.24 1.80 -26.33
C ASN A 203 6.52 0.73 -25.27
N GLN A 204 5.77 0.70 -24.16
CA GLN A 204 5.91 -0.35 -23.13
C GLN A 204 5.44 -1.72 -23.65
N ILE A 205 4.29 -1.77 -24.33
CA ILE A 205 3.78 -2.98 -24.98
C ILE A 205 4.81 -3.51 -25.99
N MET A 206 5.28 -2.66 -26.89
CA MET A 206 6.24 -3.02 -27.91
C MET A 206 7.56 -3.53 -27.31
N SER A 207 8.05 -2.88 -26.25
CA SER A 207 9.28 -3.32 -25.57
C SER A 207 9.11 -4.70 -24.94
N ALA A 208 7.96 -4.97 -24.33
CA ALA A 208 7.65 -6.27 -23.74
C ALA A 208 7.56 -7.38 -24.82
N ILE A 209 6.84 -7.10 -25.92
CA ILE A 209 6.73 -8.02 -27.07
C ILE A 209 8.11 -8.29 -27.69
N LYS A 210 8.89 -7.23 -27.94
CA LYS A 210 10.25 -7.35 -28.50
C LYS A 210 11.12 -8.23 -27.62
N LEU A 211 11.10 -8.01 -26.30
CA LEU A 211 11.91 -8.79 -25.37
C LEU A 211 11.48 -10.27 -25.36
N PHE A 212 10.19 -10.57 -25.39
CA PHE A 212 9.70 -11.95 -25.46
C PHE A 212 10.19 -12.67 -26.72
N PHE A 213 9.97 -12.09 -27.90
CA PHE A 213 10.36 -12.72 -29.15
C PHE A 213 11.88 -12.82 -29.31
N ALA A 214 12.64 -11.79 -28.91
CA ALA A 214 14.09 -11.80 -29.02
C ALA A 214 14.75 -12.75 -28.01
N GLU A 215 14.28 -12.77 -26.75
CA GLU A 215 15.02 -13.42 -25.67
C GLU A 215 14.44 -14.76 -25.22
N VAL A 216 13.10 -14.91 -25.22
CA VAL A 216 12.43 -16.14 -24.78
C VAL A 216 12.31 -17.13 -25.95
N VAL A 217 11.78 -16.66 -27.08
CA VAL A 217 11.51 -17.53 -28.26
C VAL A 217 12.69 -17.56 -29.24
N LYS A 218 13.67 -16.65 -29.10
CA LYS A 218 14.81 -16.50 -30.02
C LYS A 218 14.41 -16.28 -31.49
N GLN A 219 13.29 -15.60 -31.71
CA GLN A 219 12.73 -15.23 -33.03
C GLN A 219 12.78 -13.71 -33.24
N GLU A 220 13.98 -13.13 -33.18
CA GLU A 220 14.14 -11.67 -33.28
C GLU A 220 13.61 -11.10 -34.61
N HIS A 221 13.75 -11.84 -35.71
CA HIS A 221 13.29 -11.44 -37.05
C HIS A 221 11.81 -10.97 -37.11
N LYS A 222 10.95 -11.46 -36.21
CA LYS A 222 9.54 -11.05 -36.14
C LYS A 222 9.35 -9.61 -35.64
N VAL A 223 10.28 -9.13 -34.82
CA VAL A 223 10.18 -7.84 -34.10
C VAL A 223 11.17 -6.79 -34.59
N ILE A 224 12.09 -7.15 -35.49
CA ILE A 224 12.95 -6.20 -36.19
C ILE A 224 12.07 -5.20 -36.96
N GLY A 225 12.43 -3.91 -36.90
CA GLY A 225 11.70 -2.85 -37.61
C GLY A 225 10.29 -2.56 -37.08
N LEU A 226 9.93 -2.97 -35.86
CA LEU A 226 8.72 -2.49 -35.19
C LEU A 226 8.75 -0.96 -35.07
N PHE A 227 7.74 -0.29 -35.64
CA PHE A 227 7.64 1.17 -35.65
C PHE A 227 7.38 1.69 -34.24
N GLN A 228 8.39 2.30 -33.63
CA GLN A 228 8.24 2.93 -32.32
C GLN A 228 7.76 4.37 -32.49
N PRO A 229 6.59 4.74 -31.93
CA PRO A 229 6.14 6.11 -31.98
C PRO A 229 7.16 7.00 -31.27
N LYS A 230 7.55 8.09 -31.94
CA LYS A 230 8.36 9.14 -31.32
C LYS A 230 7.55 9.71 -30.16
N ARG A 231 8.18 9.81 -28.98
CA ARG A 231 7.53 10.43 -27.83
C ARG A 231 7.35 11.92 -28.14
N PRO A 232 6.13 12.48 -28.00
CA PRO A 232 5.95 13.91 -28.13
C PRO A 232 6.78 14.61 -27.06
N GLN A 233 7.71 15.47 -27.47
CA GLN A 233 8.48 16.30 -26.54
C GLN A 233 7.59 17.45 -26.10
N LYS A 234 6.87 17.27 -24.99
CA LYS A 234 6.15 18.36 -24.36
C LYS A 234 7.17 19.24 -23.63
N ILE A 235 7.06 20.56 -23.83
CA ILE A 235 7.80 21.51 -23.01
C ILE A 235 7.30 21.35 -21.57
N PRO A 236 8.19 21.06 -20.60
CA PRO A 236 7.76 20.93 -19.21
C PRO A 236 7.23 22.28 -18.74
N GLN A 237 5.99 22.32 -18.25
CA GLN A 237 5.48 23.46 -17.52
C GLN A 237 6.17 23.46 -16.15
N VAL A 238 7.01 24.46 -15.92
CA VAL A 238 7.76 24.60 -14.66
C VAL A 238 7.00 25.55 -13.75
N LEU A 239 6.87 25.19 -12.48
CA LEU A 239 6.26 26.04 -11.46
C LEU A 239 7.17 27.23 -11.16
N THR A 240 6.56 28.41 -11.01
CA THR A 240 7.24 29.61 -10.48
C THR A 240 7.51 29.46 -8.97
N GLU A 241 8.43 30.26 -8.44
CA GLU A 241 8.76 30.22 -7.01
C GLU A 241 7.54 30.51 -6.12
N GLU A 242 6.69 31.46 -6.53
CA GLU A 242 5.46 31.81 -5.82
C GLU A 242 4.45 30.66 -5.79
N GLU A 243 4.30 29.92 -6.91
CA GLU A 243 3.44 28.74 -6.97
C GLU A 243 3.95 27.62 -6.08
N VAL A 244 5.28 27.43 -6.00
CA VAL A 244 5.87 26.43 -5.10
C VAL A 244 5.62 26.81 -3.63
N VAL A 245 5.76 28.08 -3.28
CA VAL A 245 5.44 28.55 -1.91
C VAL A 245 3.97 28.31 -1.59
N LYS A 246 3.05 28.66 -2.49
CA LYS A 246 1.61 28.40 -2.35
C LYS A 246 1.29 26.90 -2.24
N LEU A 247 1.97 26.06 -3.01
CA LEU A 247 1.80 24.61 -2.96
C LEU A 247 2.25 24.04 -1.62
N LEU A 248 3.41 24.46 -1.11
CA LEU A 248 3.95 23.97 0.16
C LEU A 248 3.17 24.47 1.37
N SER A 249 2.60 25.68 1.30
CA SER A 249 1.78 26.24 2.39
C SER A 249 0.38 25.66 2.45
N ALA A 250 -0.19 25.19 1.33
CA ALA A 250 -1.51 24.58 1.27
C ALA A 250 -1.56 23.14 1.83
N ILE A 251 -0.43 22.53 2.19
CA ILE A 251 -0.36 21.16 2.67
C ILE A 251 -0.38 21.13 4.20
N ASP A 252 -1.50 20.66 4.76
CA ASP A 252 -1.66 20.49 6.21
C ASP A 252 -0.80 19.35 6.77
N ASN A 253 -0.61 18.27 6.00
CA ASN A 253 0.14 17.12 6.45
C ASN A 253 1.66 17.39 6.40
N LEU A 254 2.26 17.56 7.59
CA LEU A 254 3.69 17.82 7.77
C LEU A 254 4.59 16.83 7.01
N LYS A 255 4.23 15.54 6.98
CA LYS A 255 5.00 14.51 6.26
C LYS A 255 5.03 14.78 4.76
N HIS A 256 3.88 15.06 4.15
CA HIS A 256 3.78 15.34 2.73
C HIS A 256 4.49 16.64 2.37
N ARG A 257 4.37 17.66 3.23
CA ARG A 257 5.08 18.93 3.10
C ARG A 257 6.60 18.73 3.12
N CYS A 258 7.13 17.91 4.04
CA CYS A 258 8.56 17.58 4.09
C CYS A 258 9.04 16.83 2.84
N ILE A 259 8.25 15.86 2.36
CA ILE A 259 8.58 15.10 1.14
C ILE A 259 8.69 16.05 -0.06
N LEU A 260 7.70 16.92 -0.26
CA LEU A 260 7.70 17.85 -1.40
C LEU A 260 8.79 18.92 -1.28
N ALA A 261 9.03 19.43 -0.07
CA ALA A 261 10.12 20.36 0.18
C ALA A 261 11.49 19.76 -0.16
N LEU A 262 11.73 18.48 0.20
CA LEU A 262 12.95 17.75 -0.16
C LEU A 262 13.07 17.51 -1.67
N ILE A 263 11.98 17.14 -2.34
CA ILE A 263 11.97 16.96 -3.80
C ILE A 263 12.37 18.26 -4.49
N TYR A 264 11.79 19.39 -4.05
CA TYR A 264 12.07 20.70 -4.61
C TYR A 264 13.50 21.18 -4.28
N SER A 265 13.90 21.19 -3.01
CA SER A 265 15.19 21.79 -2.60
C SER A 265 16.39 20.94 -2.97
N ALA A 266 16.27 19.61 -2.87
CA ALA A 266 17.37 18.67 -3.06
C ALA A 266 17.27 17.89 -4.38
N GLY A 267 16.27 18.19 -5.24
CA GLY A 267 16.13 17.57 -6.56
C GLY A 267 15.99 16.04 -6.49
N LEU A 268 15.36 15.54 -5.43
CA LEU A 268 15.20 14.11 -5.21
C LEU A 268 14.08 13.56 -6.09
N ARG A 269 14.29 12.39 -6.68
CA ARG A 269 13.21 11.68 -7.37
C ARG A 269 12.29 11.04 -6.32
N LEU A 270 11.01 10.86 -6.65
CA LEU A 270 10.05 10.23 -5.74
C LEU A 270 10.57 8.89 -5.17
N GLY A 271 11.13 8.02 -6.01
CA GLY A 271 11.69 6.74 -5.57
C GLY A 271 12.96 6.85 -4.71
N GLU A 272 13.67 7.97 -4.77
CA GLU A 272 14.84 8.24 -3.92
C GLU A 272 14.37 8.72 -2.54
N VAL A 273 13.36 9.61 -2.49
CA VAL A 273 12.79 10.08 -1.22
C VAL A 273 12.15 8.96 -0.42
N THR A 274 11.41 8.06 -1.08
CA THR A 274 10.77 6.92 -0.40
C THR A 274 11.76 5.90 0.14
N ASN A 275 13.00 5.89 -0.36
CA ASN A 275 14.06 4.98 0.08
C ASN A 275 15.17 5.73 0.85
N LEU A 276 14.91 6.96 1.31
CA LEU A 276 15.89 7.73 2.05
C LEU A 276 15.92 7.27 3.51
N ARG A 277 17.11 7.01 4.05
CA ARG A 277 17.27 6.62 5.46
C ARG A 277 17.66 7.83 6.31
N ILE A 278 17.41 7.74 7.61
CA ILE A 278 17.78 8.82 8.55
C ILE A 278 19.30 9.04 8.53
N GLY A 279 20.07 7.95 8.56
CA GLY A 279 21.54 7.99 8.52
C GLY A 279 22.14 8.47 7.19
N ASP A 280 21.33 8.69 6.16
CA ASP A 280 21.79 9.28 4.89
C ASP A 280 21.80 10.81 4.92
N ILE A 281 21.25 11.43 5.97
CA ILE A 281 21.24 12.88 6.15
C ILE A 281 22.47 13.29 6.96
N GLN A 282 23.29 14.16 6.40
CA GLN A 282 24.42 14.78 7.10
C GLN A 282 24.16 16.27 7.28
N PRO A 283 23.56 16.69 8.40
CA PRO A 283 23.22 18.09 8.63
C PRO A 283 24.46 18.97 8.81
N GLU A 284 25.53 18.47 9.43
CA GLU A 284 26.79 19.21 9.62
C GLU A 284 27.43 19.56 8.27
N GLY A 285 27.36 18.61 7.32
CA GLY A 285 27.88 18.78 5.97
C GLY A 285 26.90 19.41 4.98
N ARG A 286 25.65 19.68 5.39
CA ARG A 286 24.52 20.12 4.53
C ARG A 286 24.33 19.24 3.29
N ARG A 287 24.41 17.92 3.47
CA ARG A 287 24.37 16.94 2.38
C ARG A 287 23.39 15.81 2.66
N ILE A 288 22.88 15.24 1.58
CA ILE A 288 22.03 14.05 1.57
C ILE A 288 22.70 13.00 0.68
N PHE A 289 22.94 11.81 1.23
CA PHE A 289 23.46 10.67 0.47
C PHE A 289 22.32 9.89 -0.15
N ILE A 290 22.29 9.82 -1.47
CA ILE A 290 21.26 9.10 -2.22
C ILE A 290 21.88 7.79 -2.70
N ARG A 291 21.48 6.71 -2.04
CA ARG A 291 21.93 5.36 -2.40
C ARG A 291 21.10 4.77 -3.54
N ALA A 292 21.73 3.96 -4.37
CA ALA A 292 21.08 3.20 -5.43
C ALA A 292 20.18 4.04 -6.34
N ALA A 293 20.64 5.24 -6.74
CA ALA A 293 19.95 6.07 -7.71
C ALA A 293 19.90 5.37 -9.08
N LYS A 294 19.28 6.02 -10.09
CA LYS A 294 19.11 5.44 -11.43
C LYS A 294 20.41 4.82 -11.96
N GLY A 295 20.36 3.54 -12.33
CA GLY A 295 21.52 2.78 -12.78
C GLY A 295 22.39 2.22 -11.65
N LYS A 296 21.88 2.14 -10.41
CA LYS A 296 22.59 1.67 -9.21
C LYS A 296 23.82 2.53 -8.88
N LYS A 297 23.75 3.82 -9.17
CA LYS A 297 24.82 4.78 -8.84
C LYS A 297 24.44 5.56 -7.60
N ASP A 298 25.40 5.76 -6.71
CA ASP A 298 25.22 6.64 -5.57
C ASP A 298 25.51 8.08 -5.99
N ARG A 299 24.82 9.04 -5.37
CA ARG A 299 25.06 10.47 -5.59
C ARG A 299 24.79 11.25 -4.32
N CYS A 300 25.39 12.43 -4.20
CA CYS A 300 25.09 13.37 -3.13
C CYS A 300 24.21 14.50 -3.63
N SER A 301 23.33 15.01 -2.77
CA SER A 301 22.58 16.24 -2.99
C SER A 301 22.72 17.19 -1.80
N ILE A 302 22.25 18.43 -1.98
CA ILE A 302 22.34 19.52 -1.01
C ILE A 302 21.15 19.43 -0.04
N LEU A 303 21.42 19.65 1.25
CA LEU A 303 20.38 19.84 2.26
C LEU A 303 20.21 21.34 2.55
N SER A 304 19.03 21.89 2.26
CA SER A 304 18.70 23.28 2.60
C SER A 304 18.40 23.42 4.09
N GLU A 305 18.87 24.50 4.72
CA GLU A 305 18.65 24.79 6.14
C GLU A 305 17.16 24.90 6.49
N ARG A 306 16.36 25.49 5.59
CA ARG A 306 14.89 25.60 5.78
C ARG A 306 14.23 24.22 5.83
N VAL A 307 14.67 23.31 4.95
CA VAL A 307 14.14 21.94 4.89
C VAL A 307 14.64 21.13 6.08
N TRP A 308 15.86 21.36 6.53
CA TRP A 308 16.37 20.75 7.76
C TRP A 308 15.54 21.13 8.99
N GLY A 309 15.14 22.40 9.11
CA GLY A 309 14.21 22.86 10.15
C GLY A 309 12.88 22.08 10.12
N LEU A 310 12.27 21.94 8.95
CA LEU A 310 11.04 21.15 8.77
C LEU A 310 11.25 19.66 9.09
N LEU A 311 12.39 19.09 8.70
CA LEU A 311 12.72 17.69 8.98
C LEU A 311 12.91 17.44 10.47
N LYS A 312 13.50 18.38 11.22
CA LYS A 312 13.59 18.29 12.68
C LYS A 312 12.22 18.24 13.34
N GLU A 313 11.31 19.12 12.93
CA GLU A 313 9.93 19.13 13.41
C GLU A 313 9.24 17.78 13.12
N TYR A 314 9.38 17.30 11.89
CA TYR A 314 8.85 16.00 11.47
C TYR A 314 9.44 14.84 12.28
N MET A 315 10.77 14.77 12.46
CA MET A 315 11.43 13.69 13.20
C MET A 315 11.06 13.71 14.69
N SER A 316 10.79 14.90 15.26
CA SER A 316 10.32 15.03 16.64
C SER A 316 8.92 14.41 16.83
N ILE A 317 8.01 14.64 15.88
CA ILE A 317 6.61 14.19 15.96
C ILE A 317 6.48 12.71 15.58
N TYR A 318 7.06 12.31 14.45
CA TYR A 318 6.85 10.98 13.88
C TYR A 318 7.86 9.94 14.37
N GLN A 319 9.01 10.36 14.92
CA GLN A 319 10.05 9.50 15.48
C GLN A 319 10.40 8.29 14.58
N PRO A 320 10.79 8.54 13.31
CA PRO A 320 11.12 7.45 12.40
C PRO A 320 12.34 6.66 12.91
N VAL A 321 12.41 5.37 12.61
CA VAL A 321 13.46 4.46 13.09
C VAL A 321 14.48 4.13 12.00
N VAL A 322 14.01 3.74 10.81
CA VAL A 322 14.89 3.23 9.73
C VAL A 322 14.87 4.16 8.52
N TRP A 323 13.67 4.41 8.01
CA TRP A 323 13.46 5.25 6.84
C TRP A 323 13.10 6.65 7.30
N LEU A 324 13.54 7.69 6.56
CA LEU A 324 13.12 9.05 6.89
C LEU A 324 11.60 9.19 6.82
N PHE A 325 10.96 8.59 5.83
CA PHE A 325 9.51 8.57 5.67
C PHE A 325 8.99 7.14 5.70
N GLU A 326 8.38 6.74 6.81
CA GLU A 326 7.81 5.40 7.00
C GLU A 326 6.38 5.30 6.42
N GLY A 327 5.86 4.10 6.18
CA GLY A 327 4.52 3.88 5.66
C GLY A 327 3.42 4.09 6.71
N GLN A 328 2.19 3.68 6.38
CA GLN A 328 1.10 3.62 7.38
C GLN A 328 1.30 2.49 8.40
N THR A 329 2.15 1.52 8.09
CA THR A 329 2.39 0.32 8.88
C THR A 329 3.79 0.29 9.51
N GLY A 330 4.48 1.43 9.54
CA GLY A 330 5.95 1.48 9.65
C GLY A 330 6.60 1.21 8.30
#